data_AF-A0AA41RYJ8-F1
#
_entry.id   AF-A0AA41RYJ8-F1
#
_cell.length_a   1.000
_cell.length_b   1.000
_cell.length_c   1.000
_cell.angle_alpha   90.00
_cell.angle_beta   90.00
_cell.angle_gamma   90.00
#
_symmetry.space_group_name_H-M   'P 1'
#
loop_
_entity.id
_entity.type
_entity.pdbx_description
1 polymer ?
#
loop_
_entity_poly.entity_id
_entity_poly.type
_entity_poly.pdbx_seq_one_letter_code
_entity_poly.pdbx_strand_id
1 'polypeptide(L)'
;LDTLNSVKKDESLVCGIDDVVSILQSDYENAYFLTGNFTSAIYTEDCIFEDPTIKFSGRDLYSRNLKLLVPFFDCPSLILQQIDK
;
A
#
# COMPACT_ATOMS: atom_id res chain seq x y z
N LEU A 1 -19.86 16.66 1.95
CA LEU A 1 -19.03 17.37 2.95
C LEU A 1 -18.06 16.32 3.49
N ASP A 2 -17.22 15.72 2.65
CA ASP A 2 -16.60 14.42 3.00
C ASP A 2 -15.14 14.27 2.56
N THR A 3 -14.58 15.26 1.85
CA THR A 3 -13.21 15.19 1.31
C THR A 3 -12.14 15.51 2.35
N LEU A 4 -12.50 16.15 3.47
CA LEU A 4 -11.54 16.60 4.50
C LEU A 4 -11.28 15.58 5.62
N ASN A 5 -12.10 14.53 5.72
CA ASN A 5 -11.96 13.51 6.77
C ASN A 5 -11.06 12.35 6.39
N SER A 6 -10.76 12.15 5.10
CA SER A 6 -9.84 11.09 4.65
C SER A 6 -8.37 11.46 4.80
N VAL A 7 -8.03 12.76 4.79
CA VAL A 7 -6.63 13.23 4.75
C VAL A 7 -6.00 13.30 6.14
N LYS A 8 -6.79 13.46 7.21
CA LYS A 8 -6.29 13.73 8.57
C LYS A 8 -5.95 12.49 9.41
N LYS A 9 -6.22 11.27 8.92
CA LYS A 9 -6.02 10.06 9.72
C LYS A 9 -4.61 9.44 9.60
N ASP A 10 -3.85 9.84 8.57
CA ASP A 10 -2.58 9.19 8.22
C ASP A 10 -1.33 9.86 8.80
N GLU A 11 -1.45 11.01 9.50
CA GLU A 11 -0.34 11.52 10.32
C GLU A 11 -0.28 10.78 11.67
N SER A 12 -0.27 9.44 11.62
CA SER A 12 0.34 8.66 12.69
C SER A 12 1.82 9.01 12.69
N LEU A 13 2.35 9.45 13.83
CA LEU A 13 3.78 9.71 13.99
C LEU A 13 4.53 8.38 13.84
N VAL A 14 4.96 8.07 12.61
CA VAL A 14 5.88 6.97 12.33
C VAL A 14 7.21 7.32 13.02
N CYS A 15 7.48 6.66 14.15
CA CYS A 15 8.59 6.94 15.06
C CYS A 15 9.70 5.88 14.92
N GLY A 16 10.12 5.63 13.67
CA GLY A 16 11.28 4.78 13.37
C GLY A 16 10.94 3.46 12.69
N ILE A 17 11.94 2.58 12.66
CA ILE A 17 11.92 1.36 11.84
C ILE A 17 10.84 0.38 12.33
N ASP A 18 10.66 0.25 13.64
CA ASP A 18 9.68 -0.68 14.20
C ASP A 18 8.24 -0.32 13.78
N ASP A 19 7.92 0.97 13.72
CA ASP A 19 6.63 1.46 13.24
C ASP A 19 6.46 1.19 11.73
N VAL A 20 7.51 1.42 10.93
CA VAL A 20 7.49 1.12 9.49
C VAL A 20 7.25 -0.38 9.25
N VAL A 21 7.96 -1.25 9.97
CA VAL A 21 7.80 -2.71 9.85
C VAL A 21 6.39 -3.14 10.26
N SER A 22 5.86 -2.59 11.36
CA SER A 22 4.51 -2.90 11.84
C SER A 22 3.44 -2.46 10.82
N ILE A 23 3.60 -1.29 10.21
CA ILE A 23 2.71 -0.79 9.17
C ILE A 23 2.79 -1.68 7.92
N LEU A 24 3.98 -2.04 7.45
CA LEU A 24 4.14 -2.93 6.30
C LEU A 24 3.49 -4.30 6.52
N GLN A 25 3.59 -4.85 7.73
CA GLN A 25 2.94 -6.12 8.09
C GLN A 25 1.41 -5.99 8.04
N SER A 26 0.86 -4.94 8.66
CA SER A 26 -0.58 -4.66 8.65
C SER A 26 -1.10 -4.44 7.22
N ASP A 27 -0.40 -3.66 6.40
CA ASP A 27 -0.78 -3.42 5.01
C ASP A 27 -0.74 -4.71 4.18
N TYR A 28 0.27 -5.56 4.41
CA TYR A 28 0.39 -6.87 3.76
C TYR A 28 -0.80 -7.78 4.11
N GLU A 29 -1.20 -7.86 5.38
CA GLU A 29 -2.39 -8.60 5.82
C GLU A 29 -3.68 -8.08 5.17
N ASN A 30 -3.75 -6.78 4.88
CA ASN A 30 -4.84 -6.13 4.17
C ASN A 30 -4.75 -6.23 2.63
N ALA A 31 -3.85 -7.09 2.12
CA ALA A 31 -3.64 -7.33 0.70
C ALA A 31 -3.40 -6.04 -0.12
N TYR A 32 -2.63 -5.09 0.42
CA TYR A 32 -2.44 -3.78 -0.23
C TYR A 32 -1.87 -3.84 -1.65
N PHE A 33 -1.08 -4.88 -1.97
CA PHE A 33 -0.56 -5.14 -3.32
C PHE A 33 -1.65 -5.43 -4.36
N LEU A 34 -2.84 -5.85 -3.91
CA LEU A 34 -3.97 -6.18 -4.78
C LEU A 34 -5.08 -5.12 -4.71
N THR A 35 -5.19 -4.43 -3.57
CA THR A 35 -6.29 -3.50 -3.30
C THR A 35 -5.90 -2.03 -3.43
N GLY A 36 -4.61 -1.71 -3.34
CA GLY A 36 -4.12 -0.33 -3.28
C GLY A 36 -4.49 0.40 -1.98
N ASN A 37 -4.90 -0.33 -0.94
CA ASN A 37 -5.20 0.19 0.39
C ASN A 37 -3.98 0.01 1.31
N PHE A 38 -3.11 1.03 1.36
CA PHE A 38 -1.90 1.04 2.17
C PHE A 38 -1.79 2.35 2.95
N THR A 39 -0.98 2.32 3.99
CA THR A 39 -0.68 3.48 4.83
C THR A 39 0.31 4.39 4.11
N SER A 40 -0.12 5.59 3.75
CA SER A 40 0.68 6.46 2.88
C SER A 40 1.89 7.10 3.57
N ALA A 41 1.86 7.19 4.90
CA ALA A 41 2.84 7.88 5.72
C ALA A 41 4.28 7.31 5.68
N ILE A 42 4.44 6.05 5.28
CA ILE A 42 5.76 5.39 5.21
C ILE A 42 6.43 5.48 3.83
N TYR A 43 5.78 6.14 2.86
CA TYR A 43 6.27 6.29 1.49
C TYR A 43 6.47 7.77 1.14
N THR A 44 7.49 8.08 0.34
CA THR A 44 7.60 9.42 -0.27
C THR A 44 6.53 9.61 -1.34
N GLU A 45 6.17 10.86 -1.62
CA GLU A 45 5.14 11.17 -2.63
C GLU A 45 5.49 10.61 -4.01
N ASP A 46 6.76 10.66 -4.39
CA ASP A 46 7.35 10.25 -5.67
C ASP A 46 7.89 8.81 -5.71
N CYS A 47 7.59 8.01 -4.68
CA CYS A 47 8.07 6.63 -4.54
C CYS A 47 7.82 5.78 -5.80
N ILE A 48 8.77 4.91 -6.13
CA ILE A 48 8.68 3.98 -7.25
C ILE A 48 8.20 2.62 -6.74
N PHE A 49 7.11 2.14 -7.32
CA PHE A 49 6.57 0.79 -7.12
C PHE A 49 6.84 -0.03 -8.37
N GLU A 50 7.57 -1.13 -8.24
CA GLU A 50 8.01 -1.94 -9.38
C GLU A 50 7.92 -3.43 -9.03
N ASP A 51 7.36 -4.21 -9.96
CA ASP A 51 7.38 -5.66 -9.96
C ASP A 51 7.85 -6.14 -11.36
N PRO A 52 8.03 -7.46 -11.61
CA PRO A 52 8.50 -7.97 -12.90
C PRO A 52 7.64 -7.61 -14.13
N THR A 53 6.43 -7.08 -13.92
CA THR A 53 5.43 -6.79 -14.95
C THR A 53 5.09 -5.31 -15.08
N ILE A 54 5.21 -4.52 -14.01
CA ILE A 54 4.77 -3.11 -13.98
C ILE A 54 5.74 -2.23 -13.19
N LYS A 55 5.78 -0.95 -13.57
CA LYS A 55 6.53 0.10 -12.88
C LYS A 55 5.71 1.38 -12.82
N PHE A 56 5.56 1.94 -11.63
CA PHE A 56 4.86 3.19 -11.38
C PHE A 56 5.72 4.13 -10.53
N SER A 57 5.54 5.43 -10.72
CA SER A 57 6.06 6.45 -9.81
C SER A 57 4.89 7.26 -9.27
N GLY A 58 4.89 7.45 -7.96
CA GLY A 58 3.86 8.19 -7.24
C GLY A 58 2.89 7.28 -6.47
N ARG A 59 2.76 7.53 -5.16
CA ARG A 59 1.87 6.77 -4.26
C ARG A 59 0.40 6.81 -4.69
N ASP A 60 -0.06 7.94 -5.22
CA ASP A 60 -1.44 8.12 -5.68
C ASP A 60 -1.71 7.35 -6.97
N LEU A 61 -0.74 7.32 -7.89
CA LEU A 61 -0.84 6.57 -9.14
C LEU A 61 -0.89 5.07 -8.86
N TYR A 62 -0.04 4.59 -7.96
CA TYR A 62 -0.02 3.19 -7.51
C TYR A 62 -1.38 2.78 -6.92
N SER A 63 -1.91 3.53 -5.93
CA SER A 63 -3.22 3.23 -5.32
C SER A 63 -4.34 3.20 -6.36
N ARG A 64 -4.38 4.19 -7.26
CA ARG A 64 -5.42 4.27 -8.31
C ARG A 64 -5.35 3.08 -9.25
N ASN A 65 -4.16 2.71 -9.71
CA ASN A 65 -4.01 1.62 -10.68
C ASN A 65 -4.41 0.28 -10.08
N LEU A 66 -4.05 0.00 -8.83
CA LEU A 66 -4.49 -1.23 -8.14
C LEU A 66 -6.00 -1.26 -7.89
N LYS A 67 -6.63 -0.11 -7.58
CA LYS A 67 -8.09 -0.03 -7.44
C LYS A 67 -8.85 -0.40 -8.73
N LEU A 68 -8.24 -0.26 -9.91
CA LEU A 68 -8.83 -0.74 -11.17
C LEU A 68 -8.88 -2.27 -11.25
N LEU A 69 -8.03 -2.96 -10.48
CA LEU A 69 -7.97 -4.42 -10.44
C LEU A 69 -8.96 -5.02 -9.43
N VAL A 70 -9.34 -4.26 -8.38
CA VAL A 70 -10.24 -4.71 -7.31
C VAL A 70 -11.52 -5.40 -7.81
N PRO A 71 -12.24 -4.90 -8.83
CA PRO A 71 -13.45 -5.57 -9.34
C PRO A 71 -13.23 -6.98 -9.88
N PHE A 72 -11.98 -7.37 -10.18
CA PHE A 72 -11.64 -8.70 -10.69
C PHE A 72 -11.28 -9.70 -9.59
N PHE A 73 -11.25 -9.27 -8.33
CA PHE A 73 -10.91 -10.13 -7.19
C PHE A 73 -12.13 -10.39 -6.30
N ASP A 74 -12.29 -11.63 -5.86
CA ASP A 74 -13.19 -12.01 -4.77
C ASP A 74 -12.33 -12.42 -3.57
N CYS A 75 -12.43 -11.66 -2.47
CA CYS A 75 -11.59 -11.80 -1.26
C CYS A 75 -10.10 -12.05 -1.56
N PRO A 76 -9.38 -11.09 -2.19
CA PRO A 76 -7.99 -11.28 -2.59
C PRO A 76 -7.07 -11.53 -1.38
N SER A 77 -6.11 -12.43 -1.55
CA SER A 77 -5.02 -12.65 -0.60
C SER A 77 -3.70 -12.88 -1.33
N LEU A 78 -2.61 -12.49 -0.68
CA LEU A 78 -1.25 -12.73 -1.15
C LEU A 78 -0.51 -13.50 -0.04
N ILE A 79 0.12 -14.62 -0.40
CA ILE A 79 0.82 -15.48 0.55
C ILE A 79 2.27 -15.64 0.09
N LEU A 80 3.19 -15.15 0.92
CA LEU A 80 4.61 -15.41 0.79
C LEU A 80 4.89 -16.91 0.95
N GLN A 81 5.29 -17.57 -0.13
CA GLN A 81 5.60 -19.00 -0.14
C GLN A 81 6.98 -19.28 0.44
N GLN A 82 8.01 -18.58 -0.06
CA GLN A 82 9.40 -18.75 0.35
C GLN A 82 10.19 -17.46 0.10
N ILE A 83 11.25 -17.25 0.89
CA ILE A 83 12.28 -16.24 0.63
C ILE A 83 13.59 -17.01 0.46
N ASP A 84 14.05 -17.09 -0.77
CA ASP A 84 15.40 -17.56 -1.08
C ASP A 84 16.36 -16.38 -1.05
N LYS A 85 17.58 -16.62 -0.57
CA LYS A 85 18.59 -15.59 -0.33
C LYS A 85 19.69 -15.61 -1.37
#